data_AF-A0A291LWH1-F1
#
_entry.id   AF-A0A291LWH1-F1
#
_cell.length_a   1.000
_cell.length_b   1.000
_cell.length_c   1.000
_cell.angle_alpha   90.00
_cell.angle_beta   90.00
_cell.angle_gamma   90.00
#
_symmetry.space_group_name_H-M   'P 1'
#
loop_
_entity.id
_entity.type
_entity.pdbx_description
1 polymer ?
#
loop_
_entity_poly.entity_id
_entity_poly.type
_entity_poly.pdbx_seq_one_letter_code
_entity_poly.pdbx_strand_id
1 'polypeptide(L)'
;MNRALALICFVAAVAFAISPLLTPGFNGFSPDQFPVPQVDPPIQPAGWAFSIWGLIYAWLILGTGFGLLKRAEDASWAPHRLPLAISLVLGTGWLPLAVISPVWATVLIWIMLATALWALRACTTSDRWLQQAPIAIYAGWLTAASVVALMLCLAGYDIGLGMTGWGWIGLALATGLAVTVQRLSPHAPEYGLTVIWALTGVIAANWGDWLFVLGAVLGLGIVGWAIIATRQERG
;
A
#
# COMPACT_ATOMS: atom_id res chain seq x y z
N MET A 1 19.18 16.77 -14.96
CA MET A 1 17.77 16.43 -14.65
C MET A 1 17.67 15.29 -13.62
N ASN A 2 18.42 14.20 -13.77
CA ASN A 2 18.38 13.04 -12.86
C ASN A 2 18.69 13.36 -11.39
N ARG A 3 19.71 14.17 -11.11
CA ARG A 3 20.03 14.59 -9.73
C ARG A 3 18.94 15.42 -9.05
N ALA A 4 18.26 16.30 -9.80
CA ALA A 4 17.13 17.07 -9.28
C ALA A 4 15.97 16.15 -8.89
N LEU A 5 15.63 15.18 -9.75
CA LEU A 5 14.60 14.18 -9.42
C LEU A 5 15.01 13.28 -8.24
N ALA A 6 16.29 12.93 -8.11
CA ALA A 6 16.78 12.20 -6.95
C ALA A 6 16.60 13.01 -5.64
N LEU A 7 16.90 14.31 -5.68
CA LEU A 7 16.68 15.22 -4.55
C LEU A 7 15.19 15.34 -4.23
N ILE A 8 14.34 15.51 -5.24
CA ILE A 8 12.88 15.57 -5.06
C ILE A 8 12.35 14.28 -4.42
N CYS A 9 12.79 13.10 -4.88
CA CYS A 9 12.37 11.83 -4.28
C CYS A 9 12.76 11.75 -2.80
N PHE A 10 13.98 12.15 -2.45
CA PHE A 10 14.44 12.13 -1.07
C PHE A 10 13.66 13.11 -0.19
N VAL A 11 13.49 14.35 -0.64
CA VAL A 11 12.70 15.36 0.09
C VAL A 11 11.24 14.91 0.24
N ALA A 12 10.64 14.35 -0.82
CA ALA A 12 9.28 13.82 -0.77
C ALA A 12 9.15 12.62 0.18
N ALA A 13 10.14 11.73 0.24
CA ALA A 13 10.15 10.61 1.19
C ALA A 13 10.21 11.10 2.65
N VAL A 14 11.06 12.09 2.93
CA VAL A 14 11.16 12.71 4.26
C VAL A 14 9.86 13.45 4.62
N ALA A 15 9.31 14.25 3.70
CA ALA A 15 8.05 14.96 3.92
C ALA A 15 6.89 13.99 4.17
N PHE A 16 6.82 12.90 3.40
CA PHE A 16 5.81 11.86 3.58
C PHE A 16 5.93 11.18 4.95
N ALA A 17 7.14 10.86 5.39
CA ALA A 17 7.40 10.26 6.70
C ALA A 17 7.11 11.21 7.88
N ILE A 18 7.16 12.52 7.67
CA ILE A 18 6.82 13.54 8.68
C ILE A 18 5.30 13.75 8.78
N SER A 19 4.54 13.51 7.71
CA SER A 19 3.09 13.74 7.66
C SER A 19 2.28 13.16 8.84
N PRO A 20 2.56 11.93 9.34
CA PRO A 20 1.88 11.39 10.52
C PRO A 20 2.07 12.21 11.81
N LEU A 21 3.16 12.97 11.94
CA LEU A 21 3.40 13.84 13.10
C LEU A 21 2.42 15.03 13.14
N LEU A 22 1.85 15.39 12.00
CA LEU A 22 0.82 16.43 11.87
C LEU A 22 -0.60 15.88 12.09
N THR A 23 -0.76 14.55 12.08
CA THR A 23 -2.04 13.83 12.19
C THR A 23 -1.92 12.63 13.13
N PRO A 24 -1.58 12.87 14.42
CA PRO A 24 -1.29 11.78 15.36
C PRO A 24 -2.50 10.87 15.56
N GLY A 25 -2.26 9.55 15.54
CA GLY A 25 -3.26 8.53 15.87
C GLY A 25 -4.09 8.01 14.69
N PHE A 26 -3.83 8.46 13.45
CA PHE A 26 -4.54 7.92 12.28
C PHE A 26 -4.18 6.44 12.03
N ASN A 27 -5.18 5.56 12.14
CA ASN A 27 -5.06 4.11 11.88
C ASN A 27 -6.20 3.60 10.97
N GLY A 28 -6.69 4.46 10.08
CA GLY A 28 -7.91 4.24 9.28
C GLY A 28 -8.88 5.41 9.41
N PHE A 29 -9.92 5.41 8.58
CA PHE A 29 -11.01 6.37 8.69
C PHE A 29 -11.77 6.14 10.00
N SER A 30 -12.16 7.24 10.66
CA SER A 30 -13.00 7.16 11.86
C SER A 30 -14.44 6.80 11.48
N PRO A 31 -15.13 5.94 12.25
CA PRO A 31 -16.48 5.49 11.90
C PRO A 31 -17.46 6.64 11.64
N ASP A 32 -17.37 7.73 12.40
CA ASP A 32 -18.24 8.91 12.37
C ASP A 32 -17.96 9.87 11.21
N GLN A 33 -16.95 9.61 10.38
CA GLN A 33 -16.69 10.39 9.16
C GLN A 33 -17.68 10.06 8.02
N PHE A 34 -18.49 9.01 8.19
CA PHE A 34 -19.43 8.53 7.18
C PHE A 34 -20.89 8.75 7.60
N PRO A 35 -21.81 8.98 6.64
CA PRO A 35 -23.25 9.01 6.91
C PRO A 35 -23.76 7.73 7.61
N VAL A 36 -23.28 6.56 7.16
CA VAL A 36 -23.48 5.27 7.83
C VAL A 36 -22.21 4.92 8.59
N PRO A 37 -22.21 4.93 9.94
CA PRO A 37 -20.99 4.70 10.70
C PRO A 37 -20.32 3.36 10.40
N GLN A 38 -19.01 3.40 10.16
CA GLN A 38 -18.21 2.20 9.84
C GLN A 38 -17.55 1.64 11.09
N VAL A 39 -18.32 0.96 11.95
CA VAL A 39 -17.81 0.32 13.17
C VAL A 39 -17.34 -1.11 12.87
N ASP A 40 -16.06 -1.38 13.12
CA ASP A 40 -15.41 -2.68 12.89
C ASP A 40 -15.66 -3.29 11.49
N PRO A 41 -15.39 -2.57 10.39
CA PRO A 41 -15.52 -3.11 9.03
C PRO A 41 -14.65 -4.36 8.85
N PRO A 42 -15.22 -5.51 8.41
CA PRO A 42 -14.46 -6.77 8.32
C PRO A 42 -13.19 -6.69 7.49
N ILE A 43 -13.18 -5.89 6.42
CA ILE A 43 -12.01 -5.75 5.54
C ILE A 43 -10.88 -4.90 6.14
N GLN A 44 -11.13 -4.15 7.23
CA GLN A 44 -10.11 -3.31 7.85
C GLN A 44 -9.17 -4.17 8.70
N PRO A 45 -7.84 -4.06 8.51
CA PRO A 45 -6.87 -4.77 9.34
C PRO A 45 -6.90 -4.29 10.80
N ALA A 46 -6.49 -5.16 11.72
CA ALA A 46 -6.25 -4.80 13.11
C ALA A 46 -5.25 -3.65 13.23
N GLY A 47 -5.42 -2.77 14.22
CA GLY A 47 -4.64 -1.54 14.36
C GLY A 47 -3.12 -1.74 14.40
N TRP A 48 -2.63 -2.84 14.97
CA TRP A 48 -1.19 -3.15 15.00
C TRP A 48 -0.60 -3.38 13.60
N ALA A 49 -1.40 -3.76 12.60
CA ALA A 49 -0.93 -3.99 11.23
C ALA A 49 -0.45 -2.68 10.57
N PHE A 50 -0.99 -1.53 11.00
CA PHE A 50 -0.55 -0.21 10.52
C PHE A 50 0.87 0.16 10.98
N SER A 51 1.47 -0.59 11.91
CA SER A 51 2.87 -0.41 12.31
C SER A 51 3.87 -0.61 11.17
N ILE A 52 3.46 -1.28 10.08
CA ILE A 52 4.25 -1.42 8.85
C ILE A 52 4.64 -0.09 8.21
N TRP A 53 3.87 0.98 8.46
CA TRP A 53 4.23 2.32 7.99
C TRP A 53 5.59 2.78 8.51
N GLY A 54 5.95 2.44 9.75
CA GLY A 54 7.26 2.77 10.30
C GLY A 54 8.40 2.15 9.49
N LEU A 55 8.23 0.87 9.09
CA LEU A 55 9.17 0.18 8.20
C LEU A 55 9.19 0.82 6.81
N ILE A 56 8.03 1.10 6.21
CA ILE A 56 7.91 1.72 4.89
C ILE A 56 8.62 3.08 4.86
N TYR A 57 8.36 3.95 5.83
CA TYR A 57 8.96 5.29 5.90
C TYR A 57 10.48 5.21 6.03
N ALA A 58 10.99 4.41 6.97
CA ALA A 58 12.42 4.25 7.16
C ALA A 58 13.09 3.72 5.88
N TRP A 59 12.48 2.73 5.24
CA TRP A 59 13.06 2.09 4.05
C TRP A 59 13.04 3.00 2.81
N LEU A 60 11.96 3.76 2.61
CA LEU A 60 11.88 4.77 1.54
C LEU A 60 12.91 5.89 1.73
N ILE A 61 13.11 6.37 2.97
CA ILE A 61 14.14 7.39 3.27
C ILE A 61 15.54 6.83 2.98
N LEU A 62 15.85 5.62 3.47
CA LEU A 62 17.15 4.99 3.23
C LEU A 62 17.39 4.74 1.74
N GLY A 63 16.38 4.25 1.02
CA GLY A 63 16.48 3.96 -0.41
C GLY A 63 16.64 5.21 -1.27
N THR A 64 15.80 6.22 -1.07
CA THR A 64 15.89 7.50 -1.81
C THR A 64 17.13 8.30 -1.43
N GLY A 65 17.56 8.24 -0.16
CA GLY A 65 18.79 8.87 0.32
C GLY A 65 20.04 8.23 -0.30
N PHE A 66 20.11 6.89 -0.35
CA PHE A 66 21.14 6.19 -1.11
C PHE A 66 21.09 6.56 -2.61
N GLY A 67 19.87 6.60 -3.17
CA GLY A 67 19.59 7.01 -4.54
C GLY A 67 20.14 8.40 -4.89
N LEU A 68 20.08 9.33 -3.94
CA LEU A 68 20.62 10.68 -4.05
C LEU A 68 22.14 10.72 -3.86
N LEU A 69 22.68 10.02 -2.85
CA LEU A 69 24.09 10.13 -2.47
C LEU A 69 25.03 9.32 -3.37
N LYS A 70 24.58 8.15 -3.84
CA LYS A 70 25.42 7.19 -4.57
C LYS A 70 24.98 6.95 -6.01
N ARG A 71 23.71 7.22 -6.33
CA ARG A 71 23.11 6.86 -7.62
C ARG A 71 22.48 8.03 -8.36
N ALA A 72 22.75 9.28 -7.97
CA ALA A 72 22.06 10.46 -8.51
C ALA A 72 22.04 10.51 -10.05
N GLU A 73 23.17 10.20 -10.69
CA GLU A 73 23.33 10.20 -12.16
C GLU A 73 23.23 8.79 -12.79
N ASP A 74 22.97 7.75 -11.99
CA ASP A 74 22.88 6.37 -12.47
C ASP A 74 21.60 6.18 -13.32
N ALA A 75 21.79 5.71 -14.56
CA ALA A 75 20.70 5.52 -15.51
C ALA A 75 19.69 4.44 -15.06
N SER A 76 20.14 3.43 -14.28
CA SER A 76 19.26 2.39 -13.75
C SER A 76 18.29 2.92 -12.68
N TRP A 77 18.57 4.10 -12.11
CA TRP A 77 17.71 4.74 -11.14
C TRP A 77 16.77 5.79 -11.72
N ALA A 78 16.98 6.25 -12.96
CA ALA A 78 16.15 7.28 -13.56
C ALA A 78 14.66 6.90 -13.73
N PRO A 79 14.30 5.69 -14.22
CA PRO A 79 12.92 5.44 -14.68
C PRO A 79 11.85 5.45 -13.56
N HIS A 80 12.20 5.06 -12.34
CA HIS A 80 11.24 4.96 -11.23
C HIS A 80 11.07 6.28 -10.44
N ARG A 81 11.97 7.26 -10.63
CA ARG A 81 12.02 8.46 -9.78
C ARG A 81 10.79 9.34 -9.93
N LEU A 82 10.40 9.68 -11.16
CA LEU A 82 9.24 10.53 -11.40
C LEU A 82 7.95 9.91 -10.82
N PRO A 83 7.58 8.66 -11.15
CA PRO A 83 6.40 8.04 -10.55
C PRO A 83 6.47 7.97 -9.02
N LEU A 84 7.63 7.62 -8.46
CA LEU A 84 7.81 7.55 -7.01
C LEU A 84 7.63 8.93 -6.37
N ALA A 85 8.26 9.97 -6.91
CA ALA A 85 8.13 11.34 -6.43
C ALA A 85 6.67 11.81 -6.42
N ILE A 86 5.92 11.55 -7.50
CA ILE A 86 4.49 11.89 -7.56
C ILE A 86 3.74 11.18 -6.43
N SER A 87 3.94 9.87 -6.26
CA SER A 87 3.27 9.09 -5.22
C SER A 87 3.56 9.62 -3.81
N LEU A 88 4.83 9.93 -3.50
CA LEU A 88 5.26 10.40 -2.18
C LEU A 88 4.79 11.84 -1.87
N VAL A 89 4.80 12.72 -2.88
CA VAL A 89 4.27 14.09 -2.73
C VAL A 89 2.78 14.05 -2.43
N LEU A 90 2.01 13.24 -3.17
CA LEU A 90 0.59 13.04 -2.89
C LEU A 90 0.37 12.42 -1.51
N GLY A 91 1.20 11.44 -1.14
CA GLY A 91 1.17 10.80 0.18
C GLY A 91 1.39 11.77 1.33
N THR A 92 2.20 12.81 1.14
CA THR A 92 2.43 13.85 2.15
C THR A 92 1.11 14.54 2.54
N GLY A 93 0.23 14.80 1.58
CA GLY A 93 -1.09 15.40 1.81
C GLY A 93 -2.21 14.41 2.13
N TRP A 94 -1.97 13.10 1.99
CA TRP A 94 -3.02 12.09 2.11
C TRP A 94 -3.59 12.00 3.53
N LEU A 95 -2.74 11.94 4.56
CA LEU A 95 -3.20 11.82 5.94
C LEU A 95 -4.05 13.02 6.40
N PRO A 96 -3.62 14.29 6.20
CA PRO A 96 -4.48 15.44 6.49
C PRO A 96 -5.81 15.41 5.73
N LEU A 97 -5.79 14.98 4.47
CA LEU A 97 -7.01 14.85 3.68
C LEU A 97 -7.94 13.75 4.20
N ALA A 98 -7.39 12.63 4.67
CA ALA A 98 -8.13 11.50 5.22
C ALA A 98 -8.91 11.85 6.49
N VAL A 99 -8.43 12.81 7.28
CA VAL A 99 -9.16 13.32 8.47
C VAL A 99 -10.37 14.17 8.06
N ILE A 100 -10.35 14.78 6.87
CA ILE A 100 -11.37 15.74 6.42
C ILE A 100 -12.39 15.07 5.49
N SER A 101 -11.93 14.22 4.57
CA SER A 101 -12.78 13.64 3.53
C SER A 101 -12.34 12.22 3.15
N PRO A 102 -13.08 11.18 3.60
CA PRO A 102 -12.81 9.81 3.22
C PRO A 102 -12.86 9.59 1.70
N VAL A 103 -13.80 10.26 1.00
CA VAL A 103 -13.97 10.12 -0.46
C VAL A 103 -12.76 10.65 -1.21
N TRP A 104 -12.31 11.88 -0.92
CA TRP A 104 -11.15 12.44 -1.61
C TRP A 104 -9.84 11.76 -1.21
N ALA A 105 -9.71 11.32 0.04
CA ALA A 105 -8.59 10.49 0.46
C ALA A 105 -8.57 9.13 -0.27
N THR A 106 -9.74 8.55 -0.55
CA THR A 106 -9.86 7.33 -1.36
C THR A 106 -9.39 7.57 -2.79
N VAL A 107 -9.85 8.64 -3.44
CA VAL A 107 -9.36 9.00 -4.79
C VAL A 107 -7.84 9.19 -4.79
N LEU A 108 -7.32 9.93 -3.80
CA LEU A 108 -5.90 10.23 -3.70
C LEU A 108 -5.04 8.97 -3.48
N ILE A 109 -5.46 8.03 -2.64
CA ILE A 109 -4.70 6.79 -2.40
C ILE A 109 -4.66 5.89 -3.65
N TRP A 110 -5.71 5.90 -4.47
CA TRP A 110 -5.69 5.18 -5.76
C TRP A 110 -4.71 5.80 -6.77
N ILE A 111 -4.58 7.13 -6.80
CA ILE A 111 -3.57 7.82 -7.62
C ILE A 111 -2.16 7.52 -7.09
N MET A 112 -1.98 7.52 -5.76
CA MET A 112 -0.72 7.11 -5.12
C MET A 112 -0.36 5.67 -5.48
N LEU A 113 -1.32 4.75 -5.44
CA LEU A 113 -1.13 3.35 -5.81
C LEU A 113 -0.72 3.22 -7.27
N ALA A 114 -1.44 3.86 -8.20
CA ALA A 114 -1.14 3.79 -9.62
C ALA A 114 0.30 4.25 -9.93
N THR A 115 0.72 5.37 -9.32
CA THR A 115 2.07 5.91 -9.48
C THR A 115 3.13 5.08 -8.75
N ALA A 116 2.82 4.47 -7.61
CA ALA A 116 3.72 3.54 -6.93
C ALA A 116 3.92 2.24 -7.73
N LEU A 117 2.86 1.69 -8.34
CA LEU A 117 2.93 0.54 -9.23
C LEU A 117 3.72 0.85 -10.51
N TRP A 118 3.58 2.07 -11.05
CA TRP A 118 4.42 2.52 -12.14
C TRP A 118 5.90 2.59 -11.72
N ALA A 119 6.20 3.14 -10.53
CA ALA A 119 7.56 3.14 -10.00
C ALA A 119 8.11 1.71 -9.83
N LEU A 120 7.30 0.78 -9.33
CA LEU A 120 7.69 -0.61 -9.15
C LEU A 120 8.01 -1.30 -10.48
N ARG A 121 7.18 -1.09 -11.51
CA ARG A 121 7.41 -1.61 -12.88
C ARG A 121 8.67 -1.02 -13.51
N ALA A 122 8.97 0.24 -13.22
CA ALA A 122 10.08 0.97 -13.82
C ALA A 122 11.41 0.78 -13.06
N CYS A 123 11.38 0.26 -11.83
CA CYS A 123 12.59 0.05 -11.04
C CYS A 123 13.42 -1.14 -11.55
N THR A 124 14.72 -1.11 -11.30
CA THR A 124 15.62 -2.21 -11.62
C THR A 124 15.94 -3.05 -10.39
N THR A 125 16.56 -4.21 -10.59
CA THR A 125 17.01 -5.08 -9.50
C THR A 125 18.48 -4.86 -9.10
N SER A 126 19.15 -3.85 -9.67
CA SER A 126 20.60 -3.58 -9.48
C SER A 126 20.96 -3.34 -8.02
N ASP A 127 20.18 -2.52 -7.31
CA ASP A 127 20.31 -2.28 -5.88
C ASP A 127 19.03 -2.73 -5.16
N ARG A 128 18.63 -3.99 -5.34
CA ARG A 128 17.32 -4.54 -4.91
C ARG A 128 16.84 -4.01 -3.56
N TRP A 129 17.67 -4.08 -2.52
CA TRP A 129 17.28 -3.71 -1.15
C TRP A 129 17.16 -2.21 -0.89
N LEU A 130 17.75 -1.36 -1.73
CA LEU A 130 17.69 0.10 -1.58
C LEU A 130 16.85 0.77 -2.68
N GLN A 131 16.49 0.03 -3.73
CA GLN A 131 15.70 0.52 -4.86
C GLN A 131 14.33 -0.18 -4.94
N GLN A 132 14.31 -1.47 -5.26
CA GLN A 132 13.07 -2.19 -5.58
C GLN A 132 12.26 -2.57 -4.34
N ALA A 133 12.91 -3.13 -3.31
CA ALA A 133 12.25 -3.60 -2.09
C ALA A 133 11.43 -2.50 -1.38
N PRO A 134 11.97 -1.28 -1.12
CA PRO A 134 11.18 -0.21 -0.49
C PRO A 134 9.97 0.23 -1.32
N ILE A 135 10.08 0.25 -2.65
CA ILE A 135 8.95 0.58 -3.54
C ILE A 135 7.90 -0.54 -3.52
N ALA A 136 8.33 -1.80 -3.47
CA ALA A 136 7.45 -2.96 -3.47
C ALA A 136 6.62 -3.06 -2.19
N ILE A 137 7.24 -2.92 -1.01
CA ILE A 137 6.51 -2.91 0.26
C ILE A 137 5.51 -1.75 0.33
N TYR A 138 5.93 -0.56 -0.12
CA TYR A 138 5.05 0.59 -0.21
C TYR A 138 3.83 0.34 -1.11
N ALA A 139 4.04 -0.14 -2.33
CA ALA A 139 2.97 -0.45 -3.27
C ALA A 139 2.05 -1.59 -2.78
N GLY A 140 2.61 -2.60 -2.13
CA GLY A 140 1.85 -3.71 -1.54
C GLY A 140 0.89 -3.22 -0.46
N TRP A 141 1.36 -2.34 0.43
CA TRP A 141 0.51 -1.77 1.46
C TRP A 141 -0.54 -0.82 0.89
N LEU A 142 -0.17 0.04 -0.07
CA LEU A 142 -1.14 0.90 -0.76
C LEU A 142 -2.24 0.10 -1.44
N THR A 143 -1.94 -1.08 -1.98
CA THR A 143 -2.96 -1.94 -2.61
C THR A 143 -4.03 -2.33 -1.62
N ALA A 144 -3.65 -2.81 -0.43
CA ALA A 144 -4.60 -3.15 0.62
C ALA A 144 -5.37 -1.91 1.10
N ALA A 145 -4.66 -0.82 1.38
CA ALA A 145 -5.24 0.41 1.89
C ALA A 145 -6.24 1.06 0.91
N SER A 146 -5.94 1.06 -0.40
CA SER A 146 -6.85 1.58 -1.44
C SER A 146 -8.14 0.78 -1.52
N VAL A 147 -8.07 -0.55 -1.39
CA VAL A 147 -9.25 -1.41 -1.39
C VAL A 147 -10.08 -1.20 -0.13
N VAL A 148 -9.46 -1.15 1.05
CA VAL A 148 -10.15 -0.85 2.32
C VAL A 148 -10.85 0.50 2.22
N ALA A 149 -10.15 1.55 1.81
CA ALA A 149 -10.71 2.89 1.67
C ALA A 149 -11.95 2.92 0.75
N LEU A 150 -11.87 2.24 -0.39
CA LEU A 150 -12.99 2.10 -1.33
C LEU A 150 -14.18 1.37 -0.68
N MET A 151 -13.97 0.23 -0.03
CA MET A 151 -15.06 -0.52 0.58
C MET A 151 -15.74 0.24 1.72
N LEU A 152 -14.96 0.94 2.55
CA LEU A 152 -15.49 1.82 3.60
C LEU A 152 -16.30 2.97 3.02
N CYS A 153 -15.86 3.58 1.91
CA CYS A 153 -16.67 4.59 1.23
C CYS A 153 -17.97 4.02 0.66
N LEU A 154 -17.93 2.87 0.00
CA LEU A 154 -19.14 2.25 -0.57
C LEU A 154 -20.15 1.88 0.53
N ALA A 155 -19.69 1.27 1.62
CA ALA A 155 -20.54 0.94 2.76
C ALA A 155 -21.01 2.20 3.53
N GLY A 156 -20.11 3.17 3.76
CA GLY A 156 -20.38 4.38 4.54
C GLY A 156 -21.34 5.36 3.89
N TYR A 157 -21.48 5.30 2.56
CA TYR A 157 -22.47 6.06 1.80
C TYR A 157 -23.70 5.21 1.40
N ASP A 158 -23.92 4.11 2.10
CA ASP A 158 -25.10 3.22 1.94
C ASP A 158 -25.29 2.64 0.53
N ILE A 159 -24.19 2.33 -0.16
CA ILE A 159 -24.23 1.76 -1.51
C ILE A 159 -24.43 0.24 -1.41
N GLY A 160 -25.64 -0.19 -1.09
CA GLY A 160 -26.12 -1.57 -1.30
C GLY A 160 -25.65 -2.61 -0.28
N LEU A 161 -24.43 -3.13 -0.42
CA LEU A 161 -24.01 -4.42 0.19
C LEU A 161 -23.69 -4.36 1.70
N GLY A 162 -23.68 -3.16 2.30
CA GLY A 162 -23.24 -2.95 3.68
C GLY A 162 -21.79 -3.36 3.92
N MET A 163 -21.35 -3.29 5.18
CA MET A 163 -19.95 -3.49 5.58
C MET A 163 -19.47 -4.92 5.31
N THR A 164 -20.29 -5.92 5.60
CA THR A 164 -19.94 -7.34 5.40
C THR A 164 -19.90 -7.71 3.92
N GLY A 165 -20.88 -7.27 3.13
CA GLY A 165 -20.93 -7.59 1.70
C GLY A 165 -19.79 -6.91 0.93
N TRP A 166 -19.55 -5.61 1.18
CA TRP A 166 -18.35 -4.94 0.66
C TRP A 166 -17.05 -5.51 1.23
N GLY A 167 -17.07 -6.06 2.45
CA GLY A 167 -15.94 -6.77 3.01
C GLY A 167 -15.50 -7.95 2.16
N TRP A 168 -16.44 -8.79 1.73
CA TRP A 168 -16.17 -9.92 0.83
C TRP A 168 -15.68 -9.49 -0.55
N ILE A 169 -16.31 -8.47 -1.15
CA ILE A 169 -15.87 -7.92 -2.43
C ILE A 169 -14.47 -7.33 -2.32
N GLY A 170 -14.19 -6.59 -1.24
CA GLY A 170 -12.87 -6.04 -0.94
C GLY A 170 -11.82 -7.13 -0.79
N LEU A 171 -12.13 -8.20 -0.07
CA LEU A 171 -11.19 -9.31 0.09
C LEU A 171 -10.86 -9.99 -1.25
N ALA A 172 -11.86 -10.23 -2.09
CA ALA A 172 -11.66 -10.78 -3.43
C ALA A 172 -10.84 -9.82 -4.32
N LEU A 173 -11.15 -8.51 -4.29
CA LEU A 173 -10.46 -7.48 -5.07
C LEU A 173 -9.00 -7.32 -4.63
N ALA A 174 -8.74 -7.22 -3.32
CA ALA A 174 -7.38 -7.11 -2.78
C ALA A 174 -6.53 -8.33 -3.15
N THR A 175 -7.09 -9.54 -3.02
CA THR A 175 -6.43 -10.78 -3.42
C THR A 175 -6.15 -10.81 -4.93
N GLY A 176 -7.14 -10.47 -5.77
CA GLY A 176 -7.01 -10.44 -7.21
C GLY A 176 -5.96 -9.44 -7.71
N LEU A 177 -5.96 -8.22 -7.17
CA LEU A 177 -4.95 -7.21 -7.45
C LEU A 177 -3.56 -7.67 -7.00
N ALA A 178 -3.46 -8.24 -5.79
CA ALA A 178 -2.19 -8.73 -5.26
C ALA A 178 -1.59 -9.83 -6.14
N VAL A 179 -2.38 -10.83 -6.53
CA VAL A 179 -1.94 -11.89 -7.46
C VAL A 179 -1.51 -11.31 -8.80
N THR A 180 -2.32 -10.40 -9.36
CA THR A 180 -2.06 -9.79 -10.67
C THR A 180 -0.75 -9.02 -10.67
N VAL A 181 -0.57 -8.12 -9.70
CA VAL A 181 0.67 -7.33 -9.58
C VAL A 181 1.86 -8.22 -9.26
N GLN A 182 1.72 -9.20 -8.37
CA GLN A 182 2.81 -10.13 -8.03
C GLN A 182 3.29 -10.92 -9.26
N ARG A 183 2.37 -11.40 -10.11
CA ARG A 183 2.69 -12.05 -11.39
C ARG A 183 3.36 -11.12 -12.38
N LEU A 184 2.96 -9.85 -12.40
CA LEU A 184 3.55 -8.81 -13.25
C LEU A 184 4.84 -8.22 -12.66
N SER A 185 5.22 -8.59 -11.44
CA SER A 185 6.45 -8.18 -10.78
C SER A 185 7.12 -9.35 -10.05
N PRO A 186 7.52 -10.43 -10.76
CA PRO A 186 8.07 -11.65 -10.13
C PRO A 186 9.33 -11.41 -9.28
N HIS A 187 10.08 -10.35 -9.59
CA HIS A 187 11.30 -9.98 -8.87
C HIS A 187 11.05 -9.34 -7.50
N ALA A 188 9.80 -8.96 -7.20
CA ALA A 188 9.43 -8.14 -6.05
C ALA A 188 8.50 -8.91 -5.08
N PRO A 189 8.97 -10.00 -4.45
CA PRO A 189 8.15 -10.76 -3.50
C PRO A 189 7.74 -9.94 -2.27
N GLU A 190 8.48 -8.87 -1.95
CA GLU A 190 8.16 -7.96 -0.84
C GLU A 190 6.78 -7.30 -1.03
N TYR A 191 6.35 -7.10 -2.27
CA TYR A 191 5.01 -6.61 -2.58
C TYR A 191 3.94 -7.57 -2.05
N GLY A 192 3.99 -8.85 -2.45
CA GLY A 192 3.02 -9.86 -2.03
C GLY A 192 3.10 -10.16 -0.54
N LEU A 193 4.32 -10.19 0.04
CA LEU A 193 4.51 -10.36 1.48
C LEU A 193 3.85 -9.23 2.29
N THR A 194 3.81 -8.02 1.73
CA THR A 194 3.15 -6.88 2.37
C THR A 194 1.63 -7.00 2.33
N VAL A 195 1.07 -7.51 1.24
CA VAL A 195 -0.36 -7.82 1.20
C VAL A 195 -0.70 -8.95 2.18
N ILE A 196 0.15 -9.98 2.29
CA ILE A 196 0.01 -11.04 3.30
C ILE A 196 0.00 -10.47 4.72
N TRP A 197 0.86 -9.49 5.02
CA TRP A 197 0.83 -8.78 6.29
C TRP A 197 -0.51 -8.08 6.54
N ALA A 198 -1.04 -7.36 5.54
CA ALA A 198 -2.35 -6.72 5.65
C ALA A 198 -3.48 -7.74 5.89
N LEU A 199 -3.49 -8.86 5.14
CA LEU A 199 -4.46 -9.95 5.32
C LEU A 199 -4.33 -10.62 6.69
N THR A 200 -3.12 -10.71 7.24
CA THR A 200 -2.91 -11.20 8.62
C THR A 200 -3.56 -10.26 9.64
N GLY A 201 -3.47 -8.95 9.42
CA GLY A 201 -4.21 -7.96 10.21
C GLY A 201 -5.73 -8.11 10.08
N VAL A 202 -6.23 -8.39 8.87
CA VAL A 202 -7.66 -8.68 8.63
C VAL A 202 -8.11 -9.93 9.38
N ILE A 203 -7.34 -11.01 9.33
CA ILE A 203 -7.62 -12.24 10.09
C ILE A 203 -7.70 -11.95 11.59
N ALA A 204 -6.74 -11.18 12.12
CA ALA A 204 -6.70 -10.83 13.54
C ALA A 204 -7.90 -9.97 13.97
N ALA A 205 -8.36 -9.05 13.11
CA ALA A 205 -9.53 -8.20 13.38
C ALA A 205 -10.85 -8.99 13.43
N ASN A 206 -10.91 -10.15 12.77
CA ASN A 206 -12.15 -10.92 12.58
C ASN A 206 -12.16 -12.26 13.33
N TRP A 207 -11.35 -12.45 14.37
CA TRP A 207 -11.18 -13.76 15.03
C TRP A 207 -12.49 -14.45 15.48
N GLY A 208 -13.58 -13.69 15.69
CA GLY A 208 -14.91 -14.22 16.01
C GLY A 208 -15.79 -14.60 14.80
N ASP A 209 -15.47 -14.14 13.60
CA ASP A 209 -16.16 -14.47 12.34
C ASP A 209 -15.34 -15.50 11.54
N TRP A 210 -15.58 -16.77 11.85
CA TRP A 210 -14.84 -17.89 11.25
C TRP A 210 -14.96 -17.96 9.73
N LEU A 211 -16.10 -17.55 9.15
CA LEU A 211 -16.29 -17.60 7.71
C LEU A 211 -15.43 -16.54 7.03
N PHE A 212 -15.45 -15.31 7.55
CA PHE A 212 -14.61 -14.23 7.00
C PHE A 212 -13.11 -14.53 7.19
N VAL A 213 -12.72 -15.07 8.35
CA VAL A 213 -11.35 -15.52 8.62
C VAL A 213 -10.90 -16.57 7.61
N LEU A 214 -11.73 -17.58 7.33
CA LEU A 214 -11.43 -18.60 6.33
C LEU A 214 -11.19 -17.97 4.95
N GLY A 215 -12.04 -17.04 4.55
CA GLY A 215 -11.85 -16.27 3.32
C GLY A 215 -10.49 -15.57 3.28
N ALA A 216 -10.13 -14.87 4.36
CA ALA A 216 -8.89 -14.13 4.44
C ALA A 216 -7.65 -15.03 4.43
N VAL A 217 -7.71 -16.19 5.09
CA VAL A 217 -6.67 -17.24 5.04
C VAL A 217 -6.51 -17.81 3.63
N LEU A 218 -7.61 -18.05 2.91
CA LEU A 218 -7.56 -18.48 1.51
C LEU A 218 -6.91 -17.41 0.62
N GLY A 219 -7.29 -16.14 0.80
CA GLY A 219 -6.65 -15.01 0.12
C GLY A 219 -5.14 -14.95 0.38
N LEU A 220 -4.72 -15.11 1.63
CA LEU A 220 -3.32 -15.17 2.04
C LEU A 220 -2.59 -16.33 1.34
N GLY A 221 -3.18 -17.53 1.35
CA GLY A 221 -2.63 -18.72 0.68
C GLY A 221 -2.49 -18.54 -0.84
N ILE A 222 -3.47 -17.92 -1.48
CA ILE A 222 -3.44 -17.62 -2.92
C ILE A 222 -2.32 -16.64 -3.26
N VAL A 223 -2.14 -15.58 -2.47
CA VAL A 223 -1.03 -14.62 -2.66
C VAL A 223 0.32 -15.31 -2.40
N GLY A 224 0.43 -16.11 -1.34
CA GLY A 224 1.63 -16.90 -1.04
C GLY A 224 2.00 -17.85 -2.18
N TRP A 225 1.01 -18.54 -2.74
CA TRP A 225 1.20 -19.39 -3.91
C TRP A 225 1.69 -18.59 -5.13
N ALA A 226 1.11 -17.41 -5.40
CA ALA A 226 1.56 -16.56 -6.50
C ALA A 226 3.03 -16.14 -6.36
N ILE A 227 3.50 -15.86 -5.13
CA ILE A 227 4.92 -15.57 -4.86
C ILE A 227 5.80 -16.79 -5.17
N ILE A 228 5.38 -18.01 -4.79
CA ILE A 228 6.16 -19.24 -5.02
C ILE A 228 6.19 -19.59 -6.50
N ALA A 229 5.03 -19.60 -7.17
CA ALA A 229 4.90 -19.98 -8.57
C ALA A 229 5.74 -19.08 -9.49
N THR A 230 5.70 -17.75 -9.28
CA THR A 230 6.47 -16.78 -10.07
C THR A 230 7.99 -16.88 -9.88
N ARG A 231 8.44 -17.52 -8.79
CA ARG A 231 9.86 -17.84 -8.57
C ARG A 231 10.27 -19.14 -9.26
N GLN A 232 9.39 -20.15 -9.28
CA GLN A 232 9.66 -21.45 -9.90
C GLN A 232 9.77 -21.38 -11.42
N GLU A 233 8.98 -20.52 -12.09
CA GLU A 233 9.05 -20.29 -13.54
C GLU A 233 10.40 -19.73 -14.03
N ARG A 234 11.36 -19.48 -13.12
CA ARG A 234 12.64 -18.83 -13.39
C ARG A 234 13.88 -19.62 -12.97
N GLY A 235 13.70 -20.70 -12.20
CA GLY A 235 14.77 -21.61 -11.81
C GLY A 235 14.91 -22.72 -12.84
#